data_AF-A0A061RYI5-F1
#
_entry.id   AF-A0A061RYI5-F1
#
_cell.length_a   1.000
_cell.length_b   1.000
_cell.length_c   1.000
_cell.angle_alpha   90.00
_cell.angle_beta   90.00
_cell.angle_gamma   90.00
#
_symmetry.space_group_name_H-M   'P 1'
#
loop_
_entity.id
_entity.type
_entity.pdbx_description
1 polymer ?
#
loop_
_entity_poly.entity_id
_entity_poly.type
_entity_poly.pdbx_seq_one_letter_code
_entity_poly.pdbx_strand_id
1 'polypeptide(L)'
;MSALAVSLSTMLHLELPHINVLSKMDLLETYGELPLPLEFFTEGQDLRMLADHMAASGGRFGQRYKKLTQGICETIEDFGLVHFIPLAIEDKDLVHRVLTEVDKANGYAFAHADGNNPYPQIASKELTPRAADDVSDKYLSHS
;
A
#
# COMPACT_ATOMS: atom_id res chain seq x y z
N MET A 1 8.74 3.67 7.44
CA MET A 1 8.27 4.40 8.65
C MET A 1 7.72 5.79 8.36
N SER A 2 8.49 6.72 7.78
CA SER A 2 7.99 8.10 7.57
C SER A 2 6.73 8.17 6.70
N ALA A 3 6.66 7.39 5.63
CA ALA A 3 5.47 7.31 4.78
C ALA A 3 4.23 6.86 5.57
N LEU A 4 4.35 5.80 6.38
CA LEU A 4 3.26 5.29 7.22
C LEU A 4 2.74 6.35 8.22
N ALA A 5 3.65 7.04 8.90
CA ALA A 5 3.30 8.06 9.88
C ALA A 5 2.64 9.29 9.23
N VAL A 6 3.13 9.72 8.06
CA VAL A 6 2.54 10.82 7.31
C VAL A 6 1.15 10.42 6.80
N SER A 7 1.00 9.24 6.20
CA SER A 7 -0.29 8.72 5.73
C SER A 7 -1.32 8.61 6.84
N LEU A 8 -0.95 8.09 8.01
CA LEU A 8 -1.86 8.04 9.15
C LEU A 8 -2.24 9.44 9.62
N SER A 9 -1.26 10.34 9.74
CA SER A 9 -1.51 11.72 10.16
C SER A 9 -2.45 12.44 9.18
N THR A 10 -2.26 12.29 7.88
CA THR A 10 -3.15 12.91 6.89
C THR A 10 -4.55 12.30 6.93
N MET A 11 -4.69 10.99 7.05
CA MET A 11 -5.98 10.30 7.17
C MET A 11 -6.76 10.77 8.41
N LEU A 12 -6.09 10.97 9.54
CA LEU A 12 -6.73 11.42 10.78
C LEU A 12 -7.12 12.89 10.76
N HIS A 13 -6.33 13.76 10.12
CA HIS A 13 -6.54 15.20 10.19
C HIS A 13 -7.36 15.80 9.04
N LEU A 14 -7.43 15.14 7.87
CA LEU A 14 -8.03 15.73 6.67
C LEU A 14 -9.46 15.26 6.37
N GLU A 15 -10.00 14.27 7.09
CA GLU A 15 -11.39 13.77 6.94
C GLU A 15 -11.84 13.54 5.48
N LEU A 16 -10.91 13.19 4.59
CA LEU A 16 -11.17 12.93 3.16
C LEU A 16 -10.83 11.49 2.81
N PRO A 17 -11.52 10.90 1.80
CA PRO A 17 -11.16 9.58 1.28
C PRO A 17 -9.72 9.62 0.75
N HIS A 18 -8.82 8.91 1.43
CA HIS A 18 -7.40 8.90 1.14
C HIS A 18 -6.94 7.52 0.69
N ILE A 19 -6.26 7.46 -0.45
CA ILE A 19 -5.68 6.24 -1.00
C ILE A 19 -4.17 6.42 -1.01
N ASN A 20 -3.42 5.53 -0.37
CA ASN A 20 -1.97 5.51 -0.49
C ASN A 20 -1.56 4.64 -1.68
N VAL A 21 -0.64 5.13 -2.52
CA VAL A 21 -0.18 4.44 -3.72
C VAL A 21 1.34 4.34 -3.73
N LEU A 22 1.87 3.15 -4.03
CA LEU A 22 3.29 2.93 -4.32
C LEU A 22 3.51 3.12 -5.83
N SER A 23 3.78 4.36 -6.25
CA SER A 23 3.76 4.78 -7.66
C SER A 23 4.97 4.36 -8.50
N LYS A 24 6.03 3.81 -7.88
CA LYS A 24 7.30 3.52 -8.56
C LYS A 24 7.77 2.08 -8.31
N MET A 25 6.86 1.13 -8.49
CA MET A 25 7.21 -0.28 -8.34
C MET A 25 8.19 -0.78 -9.41
N ASP A 26 8.23 -0.13 -10.57
CA ASP A 26 9.19 -0.34 -11.66
C ASP A 26 10.65 -0.21 -11.20
N LEU A 27 10.92 0.64 -10.21
CA LEU A 27 12.28 0.82 -9.72
C LEU A 27 12.79 -0.34 -8.85
N LEU A 28 11.91 -1.23 -8.36
CA LEU A 28 12.33 -2.34 -7.49
C LEU A 28 13.36 -3.24 -8.18
N GLU A 29 13.22 -3.44 -9.50
CA GLU A 29 14.19 -4.19 -10.31
C GLU A 29 15.61 -3.57 -10.28
N THR A 30 15.70 -2.24 -10.11
CA THR A 30 16.99 -1.52 -10.05
C THR A 30 17.60 -1.54 -8.65
N TYR A 31 16.77 -1.67 -7.60
CA TYR A 31 17.21 -1.63 -6.20
C TYR A 31 17.58 -3.00 -5.62
N GLY A 32 17.27 -4.09 -6.33
CA GLY A 32 17.61 -5.46 -5.96
C GLY A 32 16.57 -6.13 -5.07
N GLU A 33 16.95 -7.26 -4.47
CA GLU A 33 16.06 -8.12 -3.69
C GLU A 33 15.50 -7.39 -2.45
N LEU A 34 14.16 -7.40 -2.29
CA LEU A 34 13.54 -6.77 -1.13
C LEU A 34 13.88 -7.54 0.15
N PRO A 35 14.21 -6.85 1.26
CA PRO A 35 14.49 -7.51 2.54
C PRO A 35 13.24 -8.12 3.20
N LEU A 36 12.05 -7.78 2.71
CA LEU A 36 10.75 -8.22 3.21
C LEU A 36 9.82 -8.47 2.00
N PRO A 37 8.83 -9.38 2.14
CA PRO A 37 7.84 -9.63 1.09
C PRO A 37 7.12 -8.35 0.68
N LEU A 38 6.70 -8.23 -0.58
CA LEU A 38 6.01 -7.04 -1.08
C LEU A 38 4.69 -6.81 -0.34
N GLU A 39 4.02 -7.90 0.03
CA GLU A 39 2.76 -7.94 0.76
C GLU A 39 2.87 -7.14 2.07
N PHE A 40 4.04 -7.20 2.71
CA PHE A 40 4.34 -6.45 3.93
C PHE A 40 4.22 -4.93 3.73
N PHE A 41 4.68 -4.41 2.59
CA PHE A 41 4.64 -2.98 2.27
C PHE A 41 3.26 -2.52 1.79
N THR A 42 2.45 -3.44 1.26
CA THR A 42 1.09 -3.13 0.82
C THR A 42 0.09 -3.21 1.95
N GLU A 43 0.09 -4.29 2.74
CA GLU A 43 -0.95 -4.59 3.72
C GLU A 43 -0.78 -3.82 5.02
N GLY A 44 0.44 -3.36 5.34
CA GLY A 44 0.69 -2.61 6.57
C GLY A 44 0.53 -3.45 7.85
N GLN A 45 0.60 -4.78 7.73
CA GLN A 45 0.45 -5.73 8.84
C GLN A 45 1.81 -6.24 9.33
N ASP A 46 1.87 -6.62 10.61
CA ASP A 46 3.06 -7.14 11.31
C ASP A 46 4.29 -6.20 11.25
N LEU A 47 4.05 -4.90 11.43
CA LEU A 47 5.09 -3.84 11.39
C LEU A 47 6.22 -4.03 12.42
N ARG A 48 6.09 -5.00 13.32
CA ARG A 48 7.12 -5.47 14.25
C ARG A 48 8.35 -6.02 13.50
N MET A 49 8.15 -6.75 12.40
CA MET A 49 9.26 -7.24 11.58
C MET A 49 10.11 -6.10 11.01
N LEU A 50 9.46 -5.00 10.61
CA LEU A 50 10.16 -3.79 10.16
C LEU A 50 10.89 -3.09 11.30
N ALA A 51 10.31 -3.01 12.49
CA ALA A 51 10.97 -2.43 13.65
C ALA A 51 12.25 -3.20 14.02
N ASP A 52 12.21 -4.54 13.97
CA ASP A 52 13.36 -5.40 14.22
C ASP A 52 14.41 -5.27 13.11
N HIS A 53 14.00 -5.23 11.84
CA HIS A 53 14.90 -5.00 10.72
C HIS A 53 15.60 -3.64 10.81
N MET A 54 14.87 -2.57 11.16
CA MET A 54 15.46 -1.24 11.37
C MET A 54 16.38 -1.19 12.59
N ALA A 55 16.09 -1.93 13.66
CA ALA A 55 16.97 -2.03 14.81
C ALA A 55 18.28 -2.77 14.47
N ALA A 56 18.21 -3.78 13.60
CA ALA A 56 19.37 -4.53 13.12
C ALA A 56 20.22 -3.72 12.11
N SER A 57 19.57 -3.08 11.13
CA SER A 57 20.25 -2.32 10.07
C SER A 57 20.66 -0.90 10.48
N GLY A 58 20.00 -0.30 11.48
CA GLY A 58 20.19 1.11 11.89
C GLY A 58 21.35 1.36 12.85
N GLY A 59 22.21 0.37 13.10
CA GLY A 59 23.35 0.47 14.00
C GLY A 59 22.99 0.96 15.40
N ARG A 60 23.79 1.86 15.97
CA ARG A 60 23.57 2.41 17.33
C ARG A 60 22.28 3.21 17.46
N PHE A 61 21.82 3.85 16.39
CA PHE A 61 20.60 4.66 16.42
C PHE A 61 19.36 3.76 16.42
N GLY A 62 19.31 2.75 15.54
CA GLY A 62 18.22 1.78 15.50
C GLY A 62 18.01 1.06 16.84
N GLN A 63 19.09 0.62 17.49
CA GLN A 63 19.02 -0.02 18.81
C GLN A 63 18.54 0.94 19.91
N ARG A 64 18.99 2.20 19.90
CA ARG A 64 18.60 3.20 20.90
C ARG A 64 17.11 3.51 20.85
N TYR A 65 16.54 3.60 19.66
CA TYR A 65 15.14 3.98 19.44
C TYR A 65 14.21 2.80 19.20
N LYS A 66 14.69 1.55 19.35
CA LYS A 66 13.89 0.34 19.10
C LYS A 66 12.51 0.37 19.76
N LYS A 67 12.44 0.69 21.05
CA LYS A 67 11.15 0.78 21.79
C LYS A 67 10.22 1.84 21.23
N LEU A 68 10.75 2.98 20.79
CA LEU A 68 9.98 4.05 20.18
C LEU A 68 9.44 3.63 18.81
N THR A 69 10.32 3.07 17.96
CA THR A 69 9.93 2.57 16.64
C THR A 69 8.86 1.50 16.74
N GLN A 70 8.99 0.59 17.72
CA GLN A 70 7.99 -0.43 18.00
C GLN A 70 6.64 0.18 18.41
N GLY A 71 6.61 1.13 19.35
CA GLY A 71 5.36 1.77 19.76
C GLY A 71 4.68 2.54 18.61
N ILE A 72 5.46 3.12 17.68
CA ILE A 72 4.92 3.76 16.47
C ILE A 72 4.31 2.72 15.54
N CYS A 73 4.99 1.58 15.33
CA CYS A 73 4.45 0.47 14.54
C CYS A 73 3.14 -0.06 15.12
N GLU A 74 3.09 -0.31 16.43
CA GLU A 74 1.89 -0.78 17.14
C GLU A 74 0.73 0.22 16.96
N THR A 75 1.00 1.52 17.14
CA THR A 75 -0.03 2.55 16.94
C THR A 75 -0.58 2.53 15.52
N ILE A 76 0.28 2.43 14.50
CA ILE A 76 -0.15 2.46 13.10
C ILE A 76 -0.99 1.22 12.76
N GLU A 77 -0.57 0.05 13.28
CA GLU A 77 -1.29 -1.22 13.10
C GLU A 77 -2.65 -1.20 13.80
N ASP A 78 -2.74 -0.63 15.00
CA ASP A 78 -3.99 -0.49 15.76
C ASP A 78 -5.04 0.35 15.02
N PHE A 79 -4.63 1.36 14.25
CA PHE A 79 -5.57 2.12 13.41
C PHE A 79 -6.06 1.32 12.21
N GLY A 80 -5.21 0.46 11.63
CA GLY A 80 -5.57 -0.38 10.48
C GLY A 80 -5.99 0.40 9.22
N LEU A 81 -5.73 1.70 9.16
CA LEU A 81 -6.17 2.59 8.06
C LEU A 81 -5.18 2.65 6.91
N VAL A 82 -3.91 2.32 7.17
CA VAL A 82 -2.82 2.56 6.23
C VAL A 82 -2.57 1.32 5.39
N HIS A 83 -3.20 1.27 4.22
CA HIS A 83 -2.91 0.32 3.15
C HIS A 83 -2.30 1.05 1.96
N PHE A 84 -1.39 0.39 1.24
CA PHE A 84 -0.85 0.91 -0.01
C PHE A 84 -1.22 0.02 -1.20
N ILE A 85 -1.64 0.67 -2.29
CA ILE A 85 -1.88 -0.01 -3.56
C ILE A 85 -0.62 0.06 -4.42
N PRO A 86 -0.10 -1.08 -4.89
CA PRO A 86 1.00 -1.12 -5.84
C PRO A 86 0.60 -0.49 -7.17
N LEU A 87 1.47 0.34 -7.76
CA LEU A 87 1.25 0.94 -9.08
C LEU A 87 2.54 0.96 -9.90
N ALA A 88 2.45 0.41 -11.10
CA ALA A 88 3.40 0.60 -12.17
C ALA A 88 2.64 1.12 -13.40
N ILE A 89 3.09 2.23 -13.97
CA ILE A 89 2.37 2.90 -15.08
C ILE A 89 2.36 2.08 -16.38
N GLU A 90 3.33 1.18 -16.52
CA GLU A 90 3.45 0.27 -17.66
C GLU A 90 2.44 -0.88 -17.59
N ASP A 91 1.94 -1.19 -16.39
CA ASP A 91 0.96 -2.24 -16.16
C ASP A 91 -0.46 -1.68 -16.10
N LYS A 92 -1.23 -1.99 -17.15
CA LYS A 92 -2.62 -1.57 -17.27
C LYS A 92 -3.48 -2.16 -16.15
N ASP A 93 -3.20 -3.36 -15.66
CA ASP A 93 -4.02 -4.01 -14.64
C ASP A 93 -3.86 -3.30 -13.29
N LEU A 94 -2.64 -2.89 -12.95
CA LEU A 94 -2.36 -2.09 -11.74
C LEU A 94 -3.01 -0.70 -11.80
N VAL A 95 -2.94 -0.04 -12.97
CA VAL A 95 -3.63 1.24 -13.20
C VAL A 95 -5.15 1.07 -13.05
N HIS A 96 -5.72 0.00 -13.61
CA HIS A 96 -7.15 -0.30 -13.48
C HIS A 96 -7.56 -0.57 -12.03
N ARG A 97 -6.73 -1.24 -11.24
CA ARG A 97 -6.98 -1.48 -9.81
C ARG A 97 -7.04 -0.17 -9.03
N VAL A 98 -6.07 0.73 -9.22
CA VAL A 98 -6.06 2.05 -8.57
C VAL A 98 -7.30 2.85 -8.95
N LEU A 99 -7.67 2.86 -10.24
CA LEU A 99 -8.88 3.55 -10.71
C LEU A 99 -10.15 3.02 -10.03
N THR A 100 -10.25 1.69 -9.89
CA THR A 100 -11.39 1.05 -9.21
C THR A 100 -11.47 1.46 -7.73
N GLU A 101 -10.35 1.52 -7.02
CA GLU A 101 -10.32 1.95 -5.62
C GLU A 101 -10.64 3.46 -5.48
N VAL A 102 -10.21 4.29 -6.42
CA VAL A 102 -10.59 5.71 -6.49
C VAL A 102 -12.09 5.87 -6.69
N ASP A 103 -12.69 5.10 -7.61
CA ASP A 103 -14.12 5.15 -7.88
C ASP A 103 -14.96 4.68 -6.67
N LYS A 104 -14.47 3.68 -5.92
CA LYS A 104 -15.09 3.25 -4.66
C LYS A 104 -15.00 4.36 -3.60
N ALA A 105 -13.82 4.95 -3.43
CA ALA A 105 -13.58 5.98 -2.42
C ALA A 105 -14.39 7.26 -2.68
N ASN A 106 -14.60 7.61 -3.96
CA ASN A 106 -15.46 8.73 -4.38
C ASN A 106 -16.96 8.41 -4.35
N GLY A 107 -17.36 7.16 -4.08
CA GLY A 107 -18.76 6.72 -4.10
C GLY A 107 -19.35 6.51 -5.49
N TYR A 108 -18.55 6.65 -6.55
CA TYR A 108 -18.99 6.50 -7.95
C TYR A 108 -19.37 5.05 -8.29
N ALA A 109 -18.72 4.08 -7.64
CA ALA A 109 -19.09 2.67 -7.73
C ALA A 109 -20.55 2.39 -7.28
N PHE A 110 -21.14 3.26 -6.44
CA PHE A 110 -22.48 3.11 -5.87
C PHE A 110 -23.56 3.97 -6.54
N ALA A 111 -23.18 4.99 -7.32
CA ALA A 111 -24.13 5.83 -8.10
C ALA A 111 -24.83 5.05 -9.24
N HIS A 112 -24.46 3.79 -9.45
CA HIS A 112 -24.99 2.90 -10.48
C HIS A 112 -26.39 2.34 -10.21
N ALA A 113 -26.99 2.56 -9.04
CA ALA A 113 -28.36 2.10 -8.76
C ALA A 113 -29.43 2.83 -9.61
N ASP A 114 -29.12 4.03 -10.14
CA ASP A 114 -30.10 4.90 -10.81
C ASP A 114 -29.93 5.03 -12.35
N GLY A 115 -29.09 4.20 -12.98
CA GLY A 115 -29.17 3.93 -14.44
C GLY A 115 -28.79 5.05 -15.43
N ASN A 116 -28.27 6.21 -15.00
CA ASN A 116 -27.95 7.33 -15.90
C ASN A 116 -26.47 7.75 -15.87
N ASN A 117 -25.57 6.89 -16.37
CA ASN A 117 -24.14 7.19 -16.46
C ASN A 117 -23.59 7.08 -17.90
N PRO A 118 -22.99 8.15 -18.47
CA PRO A 118 -22.38 8.12 -19.82
C PRO A 118 -21.01 7.41 -19.91
N TYR A 119 -20.43 6.92 -18.81
CA TYR A 119 -19.12 6.26 -18.82
C TYR A 119 -19.22 4.72 -18.80
N PRO A 120 -18.41 4.00 -19.59
CA PRO A 120 -18.49 2.54 -19.69
C PRO A 120 -18.15 1.85 -18.37
N GLN A 121 -18.90 0.79 -18.05
CA GLN A 121 -18.70 -0.04 -16.86
C GLN A 121 -17.31 -0.70 -16.89
N ILE A 122 -16.40 -0.26 -16.02
CA ILE A 122 -15.27 -1.10 -15.60
C ILE A 122 -15.82 -2.08 -14.56
N ALA A 123 -16.33 -3.19 -15.08
CA ALA A 123 -17.06 -4.21 -14.34
C ALA A 123 -16.37 -4.58 -13.03
N SER A 124 -17.19 -4.68 -11.98
CA SER A 124 -16.93 -5.33 -10.71
C SER A 124 -16.54 -6.80 -10.89
N LYS A 125 -15.35 -7.06 -11.43
CA LYS A 125 -14.66 -8.31 -11.17
C LYS A 125 -14.04 -8.10 -9.80
N GLU A 126 -14.54 -8.80 -8.79
CA GLU A 126 -13.88 -8.87 -7.49
C GLU A 126 -12.41 -9.25 -7.76
N LEU A 127 -11.53 -8.26 -7.69
CA LEU A 127 -10.10 -8.47 -7.86
C LEU A 127 -9.65 -9.05 -6.52
N THR A 128 -9.61 -10.38 -6.48
CA THR A 128 -9.15 -11.17 -5.34
C THR A 128 -7.82 -10.64 -4.79
N PRO A 129 -7.54 -10.79 -3.48
CA PRO A 129 -6.26 -10.37 -2.85
C PRO A 129 -5.01 -10.96 -3.50
N ARG A 130 -5.19 -12.01 -4.31
CA ARG A 130 -4.21 -12.72 -5.13
C ARG A 130 -3.36 -11.84 -6.07
N ALA A 131 -3.72 -10.57 -6.25
CA ALA A 131 -2.94 -9.62 -7.04
C ALA A 131 -1.62 -9.19 -6.39
N ALA A 132 -1.43 -9.31 -5.07
CA ALA A 132 -0.14 -9.01 -4.46
C ALA A 132 0.91 -10.07 -4.85
N ASP A 133 0.55 -11.35 -4.77
CA ASP A 133 1.40 -12.47 -5.19
C ASP A 133 1.76 -12.39 -6.68
N ASP A 134 0.78 -12.15 -7.56
CA ASP A 134 1.01 -12.05 -9.01
C ASP A 134 1.89 -10.84 -9.38
N VAL A 135 1.81 -9.74 -8.63
CA VAL A 135 2.64 -8.54 -8.81
C VAL A 135 4.04 -8.78 -8.25
N SER A 136 4.14 -9.42 -7.08
CA SER A 136 5.41 -9.81 -6.47
C SER A 136 6.19 -10.72 -7.42
N ASP A 137 5.56 -11.77 -7.96
CA ASP A 137 6.18 -12.67 -8.93
C ASP A 137 6.61 -11.93 -10.21
N LYS A 138 5.80 -11.01 -10.74
CA LYS A 138 6.13 -10.27 -11.98
C LYS A 138 7.31 -9.31 -11.81
N TYR A 139 7.45 -8.66 -10.66
CA TYR A 139 8.47 -7.63 -10.43
C TYR A 139 9.69 -8.12 -9.63
N LEU A 140 9.63 -9.29 -8.98
CA LEU A 140 10.77 -9.90 -8.27
C LEU A 140 11.41 -11.08 -9.04
N SER A 141 10.76 -11.68 -10.05
CA SER A 141 11.31 -12.84 -10.78
C SER A 141 12.29 -12.50 -11.92
N HIS A 142 12.54 -11.21 -12.20
CA HIS A 142 13.41 -10.75 -13.29
C HIS A 142 14.83 -10.30 -12.85
N SER A 143 15.30 -10.69 -11.66
CA SER A 143 16.71 -10.56 -11.23
C SER A 143 17.54 -11.84 -11.43
#